data_AF-A0A327NSV2-F1
#
_entry.id   AF-A0A327NSV2-F1
#
_cell.length_a   1.000
_cell.length_b   1.000
_cell.length_c   1.000
_cell.angle_alpha   90.00
_cell.angle_beta   90.00
_cell.angle_gamma   90.00
#
_symmetry.space_group_name_H-M   'P 1'
#
loop_
_entity.id
_entity.type
_entity.pdbx_description
1 polymer ?
#
loop_
_entity_poly.entity_id
_entity_poly.type
_entity_poly.pdbx_seq_one_letter_code
_entity_poly.pdbx_strand_id
1 'polypeptide(L)'
;MDTNNLLLLYNYLALPEPAMSTIRTVIVEDIPAELAWTKNQLSIHCPDVELVGETGHLEEATRLIKATRPDLLLMDIEIRAALVMTYSTD
;
A
#
# COMPACT_ATOMS: atom_id res chain seq x y z
N MET A 1 -43.19 -6.54 23.41
CA MET A 1 -41.90 -6.26 22.77
C MET A 1 -40.97 -7.39 23.13
N ASP A 2 -40.43 -8.08 22.12
CA ASP A 2 -39.54 -9.23 22.31
C ASP A 2 -38.17 -8.74 22.79
N THR A 3 -37.78 -9.15 23.99
CA THR A 3 -36.51 -8.78 24.62
C THR A 3 -35.29 -9.33 23.88
N ASN A 4 -35.47 -10.33 23.00
CA ASN A 4 -34.40 -10.90 22.20
C ASN A 4 -33.82 -9.91 21.18
N ASN A 5 -34.65 -9.00 20.64
CA ASN A 5 -34.18 -7.96 19.70
C ASN A 5 -33.32 -6.89 20.38
N LEU A 6 -33.61 -6.58 21.65
CA LEU A 6 -32.82 -5.62 22.43
C LEU A 6 -31.46 -6.19 22.79
N LEU A 7 -31.39 -7.49 23.13
CA LEU A 7 -30.14 -8.16 23.46
C LEU A 7 -29.25 -8.35 22.21
N LEU A 8 -29.83 -8.64 21.05
CA LEU A 8 -29.11 -8.73 19.78
C LEU A 8 -28.51 -7.37 19.38
N LEU A 9 -29.28 -6.29 19.53
CA LEU A 9 -28.81 -4.93 19.25
C LEU A 9 -27.69 -4.51 20.22
N TYR A 10 -27.84 -4.81 21.51
CA TYR A 10 -26.79 -4.55 22.50
C TYR A 10 -25.50 -5.29 22.16
N ASN A 11 -25.59 -6.58 21.81
CA ASN A 11 -24.42 -7.37 21.44
C ASN A 11 -23.73 -6.81 20.18
N TYR A 12 -24.48 -6.33 19.18
CA TYR A 12 -23.91 -5.70 17.99
C TYR A 12 -23.20 -4.37 18.30
N LEU A 13 -23.81 -3.53 19.14
CA LEU A 13 -23.23 -2.24 19.56
C LEU A 13 -22.07 -2.39 20.56
N ALA A 14 -21.97 -3.54 21.24
CA ALA A 14 -20.92 -3.86 22.21
C ALA A 14 -19.78 -4.69 21.61
N LEU A 15 -19.84 -5.07 20.33
CA LEU A 15 -18.67 -5.60 19.64
C LEU A 15 -17.61 -4.50 19.64
N PRO A 16 -16.37 -4.79 20.08
CA PRO A 16 -15.28 -3.85 19.83
C PRO A 16 -15.25 -3.62 18.32
N GLU A 17 -15.15 -2.35 17.91
CA GLU A 17 -14.80 -2.00 16.53
C GLU A 17 -13.68 -2.95 16.10
N PRO A 18 -13.81 -3.68 14.98
CA PRO A 18 -12.76 -4.58 14.55
C PRO A 18 -11.46 -3.78 14.55
N ALA A 19 -10.46 -4.26 15.29
CA ALA A 19 -9.16 -3.60 15.33
C ALA A 19 -8.73 -3.42 13.87
N MET A 20 -8.68 -2.17 13.42
CA MET A 20 -8.38 -1.82 12.04
C MET A 20 -7.02 -2.42 11.71
N SER A 21 -7.01 -3.50 10.92
CA SER A 21 -5.78 -4.18 10.56
C SER A 21 -5.04 -3.30 9.56
N THR A 22 -3.83 -2.90 9.90
CA THR A 22 -2.97 -2.12 9.00
C THR A 22 -2.74 -2.89 7.70
N ILE A 23 -2.97 -2.23 6.57
CA ILE A 23 -2.74 -2.77 5.23
C ILE A 23 -1.29 -2.48 4.85
N ARG A 24 -0.47 -3.52 4.83
CA ARG A 24 0.96 -3.38 4.54
C ARG A 24 1.16 -3.24 3.04
N THR A 25 1.70 -2.12 2.63
CA THR A 25 1.70 -1.68 1.23
C THR A 25 3.12 -1.49 0.70
N VAL A 26 3.37 -1.94 -0.52
CA VAL A 26 4.57 -1.58 -1.30
C VAL A 26 4.17 -0.68 -2.47
N ILE A 27 4.98 0.35 -2.75
CA ILE A 27 4.83 1.20 -3.94
C ILE A 27 5.93 0.90 -4.96
N VAL A 28 5.56 0.79 -6.24
CA VAL A 28 6.49 0.68 -7.37
C VAL A 28 6.22 1.84 -8.33
N GLU A 29 7.16 2.80 -8.38
CA GLU A 29 7.01 4.09 -9.08
C GLU A 29 8.40 4.65 -9.42
N ASP A 30 8.68 4.88 -10.71
CA ASP A 30 9.99 5.32 -11.20
C ASP A 30 10.12 6.85 -11.30
N ILE A 31 9.02 7.59 -11.15
CA ILE A 31 8.98 9.06 -11.14
C ILE A 31 8.93 9.57 -9.68
N PRO A 32 10.02 10.14 -9.14
CA PRO A 32 10.09 10.53 -7.72
C PRO A 32 9.02 11.52 -7.27
N ALA A 33 8.57 12.40 -8.17
CA ALA A 33 7.51 13.36 -7.88
C ALA A 33 6.14 12.68 -7.70
N GLU A 34 5.85 11.64 -8.49
CA GLU A 34 4.60 10.87 -8.42
C GLU A 34 4.60 9.94 -7.21
N LEU A 35 5.76 9.36 -6.86
CA LEU A 35 5.94 8.62 -5.61
C LEU A 35 5.65 9.52 -4.40
N ALA A 36 6.24 10.72 -4.37
CA ALA A 36 6.04 11.67 -3.28
C ALA A 36 4.57 12.10 -3.16
N TRP A 37 3.91 12.36 -4.30
CA TRP A 37 2.49 12.69 -4.33
C TRP A 37 1.62 11.54 -3.80
N THR A 38 1.86 10.31 -4.26
CA THR A 38 1.14 9.10 -3.84
C THR A 38 1.28 8.87 -2.33
N LYS A 39 2.48 8.98 -1.78
CA LYS A 39 2.72 8.86 -0.33
C LYS A 39 1.95 9.90 0.47
N ASN A 40 1.88 11.13 -0.04
CA ASN A 40 1.10 12.19 0.59
C ASN A 40 -0.40 11.85 0.60
N GLN A 41 -0.96 11.44 -0.54
CA GLN A 41 -2.37 11.04 -0.62
C GLN A 41 -2.71 9.88 0.33
N LEU A 42 -1.85 8.85 0.41
CA LEU A 42 -2.03 7.74 1.35
C LEU A 42 -2.02 8.25 2.81
N SER A 43 -1.11 9.15 3.17
CA SER A 43 -1.04 9.68 4.54
C SER A 43 -2.28 10.48 4.95
N ILE A 44 -2.93 11.18 3.99
CA ILE A 44 -4.12 12.00 4.26
C ILE A 44 -5.38 11.13 4.30
N HIS A 45 -5.51 10.19 3.37
CA HIS A 45 -6.78 9.51 3.09
C HIS A 45 -6.82 8.05 3.56
N CYS A 46 -5.67 7.44 3.83
CA CYS A 46 -5.54 6.02 4.14
C CYS A 46 -4.70 5.81 5.41
N PRO A 47 -5.21 6.19 6.60
CA PRO A 47 -4.45 6.10 7.86
C PRO A 47 -4.09 4.65 8.24
N ASP A 48 -4.82 3.67 7.72
CA ASP A 48 -4.57 2.25 7.97
C ASP A 48 -3.54 1.65 7.00
N VAL A 49 -2.97 2.43 6.09
CA VAL A 49 -1.91 1.96 5.20
C VAL A 49 -0.55 2.14 5.87
N GLU A 50 0.17 1.04 6.01
CA GLU A 50 1.58 1.03 6.41
C GLU A 50 2.45 0.83 5.16
N LEU A 51 3.28 1.83 4.83
CA LEU A 51 4.23 1.68 3.73
C LEU A 51 5.44 0.84 4.19
N VAL A 52 5.51 -0.41 3.75
CA VAL A 52 6.58 -1.37 4.11
C VAL A 52 7.72 -1.41 3.10
N GLY A 53 7.63 -0.63 2.03
CA GLY A 53 8.73 -0.41 1.09
C GLY A 53 8.33 0.33 -0.19
N GLU A 54 9.33 0.86 -0.88
CA GLU A 54 9.17 1.53 -2.17
C GLU A 54 10.38 1.23 -3.08
N THR A 55 10.17 1.25 -4.40
CA THR A 55 11.23 1.15 -5.41
C THR A 55 10.74 1.69 -6.75
N GLY A 56 11.66 2.13 -7.61
CA GLY A 56 11.36 2.51 -9.00
C GLY A 56 11.69 1.43 -10.02
N HIS A 57 12.03 0.21 -9.58
CA HIS A 57 12.57 -0.83 -10.45
C HIS A 57 11.89 -2.18 -10.25
N LEU A 58 11.52 -2.85 -11.35
CA LEU A 58 10.79 -4.13 -11.34
C LEU A 58 11.58 -5.27 -10.68
N GLU A 59 12.90 -5.33 -10.88
CA GLU A 59 13.74 -6.37 -10.28
C GLU A 59 13.84 -6.22 -8.76
N GLU A 60 13.92 -4.98 -8.28
CA GLU A 60 13.89 -4.65 -6.86
C GLU A 60 12.51 -4.92 -6.26
N ALA A 61 11.43 -4.58 -6.99
CA ALA A 61 10.07 -4.82 -6.55
C ALA A 61 9.84 -6.29 -6.25
N THR A 62 10.32 -7.19 -7.11
CA THR A 62 10.21 -8.64 -6.89
C THR A 62 10.91 -9.09 -5.60
N ARG A 63 12.09 -8.54 -5.29
CA ARG A 63 12.81 -8.84 -4.05
C ARG A 63 12.07 -8.27 -2.84
N LEU A 64 11.60 -7.03 -2.95
CA LEU A 64 10.89 -6.32 -1.91
C LEU A 64 9.60 -7.04 -1.53
N ILE A 65 8.77 -7.41 -2.51
CA ILE A 65 7.52 -8.15 -2.29
C ILE A 65 7.77 -9.49 -1.59
N LYS A 66 8.83 -10.22 -1.95
CA LYS A 66 9.17 -11.48 -1.28
C LYS A 66 9.64 -11.28 0.16
N ALA A 67 10.44 -10.24 0.40
CA ALA A 67 11.00 -9.94 1.71
C ALA A 67 9.95 -9.39 2.68
N THR A 68 9.04 -8.53 2.19
CA THR A 68 8.05 -7.87 3.03
C THR A 68 6.72 -8.60 3.03
N ARG A 69 6.38 -9.40 2.01
CA ARG A 69 5.06 -10.06 1.87
C ARG A 69 3.90 -9.07 2.11
N PRO A 70 3.80 -7.97 1.36
CA PRO A 70 2.78 -6.95 1.58
C PRO A 70 1.38 -7.50 1.30
N ASP A 71 0.37 -6.86 1.89
CA ASP A 71 -1.05 -7.12 1.62
C ASP A 71 -1.51 -6.40 0.34
N LEU A 72 -0.87 -5.28 0.00
CA LEU A 72 -1.18 -4.43 -1.14
C LEU A 72 0.09 -4.05 -1.93
N LEU A 73 0.00 -4.10 -3.25
CA LEU A 73 0.99 -3.55 -4.17
C LEU A 73 0.34 -2.42 -4.97
N LEU A 74 0.86 -1.20 -4.83
CA LEU A 74 0.53 -0.07 -5.69
C LEU A 74 1.67 0.07 -6.70
N MET A 75 1.39 -0.25 -7.96
CA MET A 75 2.42 -0.27 -9.00
C MET A 75 1.94 0.57 -10.17
N ASP A 76 2.78 1.49 -10.61
CA ASP A 76 2.54 2.19 -11.87
C ASP A 76 2.62 1.21 -13.05
N ILE A 77 1.79 1.47 -14.06
CA ILE A 77 1.67 0.62 -15.25
C ILE A 77 2.90 0.80 -16.15
N GLU A 78 3.46 2.01 -16.22
CA GLU A 78 4.60 2.34 -17.10
C GLU A 78 5.89 2.57 -16.30
N ILE A 79 6.39 1.52 -15.67
CA ILE A 79 7.74 1.56 -15.11
C ILE A 79 8.77 1.54 -16.24
N ARG A 80 9.53 2.63 -16.40
CA ARG A 80 10.57 2.69 -17.43
C ARG A 80 11.79 1.94 -16.94
N ALA A 81 12.20 0.93 -17.70
CA ALA A 81 13.53 0.38 -17.57
C ALA A 81 14.52 1.52 -17.81
N ALA A 82 15.45 1.75 -16.87
CA ALA A 82 16.46 2.78 -16.99
C ALA A 82 17.14 2.66 -18.36
N LEU A 83 16.88 3.62 -19.25
CA LEU A 83 17.52 3.67 -20.55
C LEU A 83 18.98 4.02 -20.31
N VAL A 84 19.85 3.01 -20.22
CA VAL A 84 21.30 3.23 -20.18
C VAL A 84 21.71 3.73 -21.56
N MET A 85 21.77 5.06 -21.73
CA MET A 85 22.51 5.65 -22.84
C MET A 85 23.99 5.48 -22.57
N THR A 86 24.56 4.34 -22.96
CA THR A 86 26.01 4.21 -23.10
C THR A 86 26.44 5.07 -24.29
N TYR A 87 27.01 6.24 -24.02
CA TYR A 87 27.77 6.95 -25.05
C TYR A 87 29.07 6.17 -25.30
N SER A 88 29.15 5.51 -26.47
CA SER A 88 30.44 5.06 -27.00
C SER A 88 31.15 6.29 -27.54
N THR A 89 32.25 6.69 -26.91
CA THR A 89 33.22 7.60 -27.53
C THR A 89 34.14 6.74 -28.39
N ASP A 90 33.83 6.68 -29.69
CA ASP A 90 34.82 6.34 -30.71
C ASP A 90 35.76 7.54 -30.94
#